data_AF-A0A0F5VJQ4-F1
#
_entry.id   AF-A0A0F5VJQ4-F1
#
_cell.length_a   1.000
_cell.length_b   1.000
_cell.length_c   1.000
_cell.angle_alpha   90.00
_cell.angle_beta   90.00
_cell.angle_gamma   90.00
#
_symmetry.space_group_name_H-M   'P 1'
#
loop_
_entity.id
_entity.type
_entity.pdbx_description
1 polymer ?
#
loop_
_entity_poly.entity_id
_entity_poly.type
_entity_poly.pdbx_seq_one_letter_code
_entity_poly.pdbx_strand_id
1 'polypeptide(L)'
;LGHCDVVLRGAGSSRTTLRATKSLTELIGVYGSRYGGDKSSWSWAGGLIWLAPEARWTSLVAAIRARAWPFEGWTGNRRDEWSPLTALDPARQGSWTVTAADTSSLRPGALVLLRLSDDADHTLLEHMCGGGPGPQGYLWNDKTKLTSYVPYEWPVRITRVRGRRVTLERPLPLDLRPQWNPQLTTHVQALTGAGVEGLTLEAVQTPQQPHLLDTGYNGVVLQCAYD
;
A
#
# COMPACT_ATOMS: atom_id res chain seq x y z
N LEU A 1 -13.69 -7.82 -5.94
CA LEU A 1 -14.38 -7.90 -4.64
C LEU A 1 -14.31 -6.52 -4.00
N GLY A 2 -15.45 -5.82 -3.99
CA GLY A 2 -15.55 -4.39 -3.68
C GLY A 2 -16.03 -4.05 -2.26
N HIS A 3 -16.54 -5.05 -1.54
CA HIS A 3 -17.31 -4.87 -0.31
C HIS A 3 -16.76 -5.73 0.82
N CYS A 4 -16.90 -5.23 2.05
CA CYS A 4 -16.49 -5.94 3.25
C CYS A 4 -17.32 -7.21 3.45
N ASP A 5 -16.73 -8.19 4.15
CA ASP A 5 -17.38 -9.46 4.52
C ASP A 5 -17.86 -10.29 3.31
N VAL A 6 -17.18 -10.14 2.16
CA VAL A 6 -17.47 -10.88 0.93
C VAL A 6 -16.28 -11.76 0.51
N VAL A 7 -16.54 -13.05 0.41
CA VAL A 7 -15.57 -14.05 -0.06
C VAL A 7 -15.99 -14.61 -1.43
N LEU A 8 -15.08 -14.53 -2.41
CA LEU A 8 -15.19 -15.32 -3.64
C LEU A 8 -14.76 -16.75 -3.32
N ARG A 9 -15.72 -17.66 -3.20
CA ARG A 9 -15.47 -19.06 -2.84
C ARG A 9 -15.74 -20.00 -4.01
N GLY A 10 -14.72 -20.75 -4.42
CA GLY A 10 -14.90 -21.90 -5.31
C GLY A 10 -15.32 -23.16 -4.56
N ALA A 11 -15.72 -24.19 -5.30
CA ALA A 11 -16.06 -25.49 -4.72
C ALA A 11 -14.82 -26.28 -4.26
N GLY A 12 -13.61 -25.78 -4.43
CA GLY A 12 -12.34 -26.45 -4.13
C GLY A 12 -11.36 -26.26 -5.28
N SER A 13 -10.05 -26.20 -4.97
CA SER A 13 -9.01 -25.90 -5.96
C SER A 13 -8.92 -26.92 -7.10
N SER A 14 -9.36 -28.16 -6.88
CA SER A 14 -9.47 -29.20 -7.91
C SER A 14 -10.80 -29.20 -8.68
N ARG A 15 -11.79 -28.42 -8.22
CA ARG A 15 -13.16 -28.41 -8.76
C ARG A 15 -13.55 -27.08 -9.39
N THR A 16 -12.82 -26.01 -9.11
CA THR A 16 -13.08 -24.68 -9.63
C THR A 16 -11.78 -24.05 -10.11
N THR A 17 -11.72 -23.79 -11.41
CA THR A 17 -10.61 -23.09 -12.06
C THR A 17 -11.12 -21.83 -12.74
N LEU A 18 -10.56 -20.69 -12.39
CA LEU A 18 -10.68 -19.44 -13.15
C LEU A 18 -9.53 -19.39 -14.14
N ARG A 19 -9.83 -19.45 -15.44
CA ARG A 19 -8.82 -19.38 -16.50
C ARG A 19 -8.75 -17.97 -17.08
N ALA A 20 -7.65 -17.28 -16.81
CA ALA A 20 -7.36 -15.97 -17.38
C ALA A 20 -6.75 -16.13 -18.78
N THR A 21 -7.53 -15.77 -19.79
CA THR A 21 -7.12 -15.80 -21.20
C THR A 21 -6.70 -14.43 -21.74
N LYS A 22 -6.77 -13.39 -20.91
CA LYS A 22 -6.43 -12.01 -21.26
C LYS A 22 -5.61 -11.41 -20.13
N SER A 23 -4.62 -10.61 -20.51
CA SER A 23 -3.78 -9.84 -19.61
C SER A 23 -4.48 -8.58 -19.09
N LEU A 24 -3.97 -7.98 -18.01
CA LEU A 24 -4.46 -6.69 -17.52
C LEU A 24 -4.33 -5.57 -18.56
N THR A 25 -3.31 -5.62 -19.43
CA THR A 25 -3.22 -4.72 -20.59
C THR A 25 -4.43 -4.82 -21.52
N GLU A 26 -4.93 -6.03 -21.78
CA GLU A 26 -6.11 -6.24 -22.62
C GLU A 26 -7.43 -5.91 -21.90
N LEU A 27 -7.50 -6.11 -20.58
CA LEU A 27 -8.71 -5.93 -19.78
C LEU A 27 -8.93 -4.48 -19.34
N ILE A 28 -7.86 -3.80 -18.94
CA ILE A 28 -7.88 -2.46 -18.35
C ILE A 28 -7.22 -1.44 -19.28
N GLY A 29 -6.11 -1.82 -19.90
CA GLY A 29 -5.28 -0.94 -20.73
C GLY A 29 -3.82 -0.98 -20.30
N VAL A 30 -2.95 -0.35 -21.10
CA VAL A 30 -1.54 -0.17 -20.74
C VAL A 30 -1.44 0.59 -19.42
N TYR A 31 -0.62 0.12 -18.49
CA TYR A 31 -0.30 0.81 -17.25
C TYR A 31 1.19 1.16 -17.26
N GLY A 32 1.52 2.39 -17.64
CA GLY A 32 2.90 2.87 -17.72
C GLY A 32 3.51 3.15 -16.35
N SER A 33 4.84 3.21 -16.32
CA SER A 33 5.61 3.73 -15.20
C SER A 33 5.42 5.24 -15.08
N ARG A 34 4.96 5.69 -13.90
CA ARG A 34 4.90 7.11 -13.53
C ARG A 34 6.25 7.82 -13.50
N TYR A 35 7.35 7.07 -13.48
CA TYR A 35 8.72 7.60 -13.48
C TYR A 35 9.30 7.76 -14.90
N GLY A 36 8.43 7.69 -15.91
CA GLY A 36 8.81 7.71 -17.31
C GLY A 36 9.37 6.36 -17.80
N GLY A 37 9.84 6.38 -19.04
CA GLY A 37 10.34 5.22 -19.75
C GLY A 37 9.22 4.35 -20.36
N ASP A 38 9.60 3.14 -20.77
CA ASP A 38 8.76 2.16 -21.44
C ASP A 38 8.21 1.07 -20.51
N LYS A 39 8.49 1.17 -19.20
CA LYS A 39 8.18 0.11 -18.24
C LYS A 39 6.68 -0.01 -17.97
N SER A 40 6.24 -1.25 -17.83
CA SER A 40 4.88 -1.62 -17.49
C SER A 40 4.74 -1.77 -15.97
N SER A 41 3.87 -0.95 -15.38
CA SER A 41 3.50 -1.06 -13.97
C SER A 41 2.76 -2.36 -13.66
N TRP A 42 2.20 -3.05 -14.66
CA TRP A 42 1.69 -4.41 -14.48
C TRP A 42 2.77 -5.42 -14.03
N SER A 43 4.05 -5.09 -14.14
CA SER A 43 5.13 -5.96 -13.64
C SER A 43 5.24 -5.97 -12.10
N TRP A 44 4.56 -5.07 -11.39
CA TRP A 44 4.59 -5.00 -9.91
C TRP A 44 3.27 -4.54 -9.27
N ALA A 45 2.21 -4.35 -10.05
CA ALA A 45 0.96 -3.75 -9.58
C ALA A 45 -0.26 -4.46 -10.19
N GLY A 46 -1.40 -4.39 -9.51
CA GLY A 46 -2.66 -4.99 -9.95
C GLY A 46 -2.71 -6.52 -9.99
N GLY A 47 -3.91 -7.04 -10.24
CA GLY A 47 -4.22 -8.48 -10.23
C GLY A 47 -5.41 -8.81 -11.12
N LEU A 48 -5.49 -10.04 -11.60
CA LEU A 48 -6.66 -10.56 -12.31
C LEU A 48 -7.88 -10.67 -11.39
N ILE A 49 -7.64 -10.85 -10.08
CA ILE A 49 -8.65 -10.75 -9.03
C ILE A 49 -8.27 -9.61 -8.09
N TRP A 50 -9.09 -8.57 -8.04
CA TRP A 50 -8.92 -7.43 -7.13
C TRP A 50 -9.75 -7.62 -5.87
N LEU A 51 -9.10 -7.55 -4.71
CA LEU A 51 -9.72 -7.25 -3.42
C LEU A 51 -9.40 -5.80 -3.11
N ALA A 52 -10.35 -4.92 -3.41
CA ALA A 52 -10.19 -3.49 -3.23
C ALA A 52 -11.54 -2.85 -2.94
N PRO A 53 -11.64 -1.83 -2.07
CA PRO A 53 -12.84 -1.03 -1.95
C PRO A 53 -13.29 -0.55 -3.33
N GLU A 54 -14.58 -0.68 -3.65
CA GLU A 54 -15.10 -0.42 -5.00
C GLU A 54 -14.72 0.97 -5.54
N ALA A 55 -14.84 2.00 -4.70
CA ALA A 55 -14.46 3.36 -5.04
C ALA A 55 -12.95 3.48 -5.35
N ARG A 56 -12.09 2.78 -4.60
CA ARG A 56 -10.64 2.77 -4.83
C ARG A 56 -10.31 2.09 -6.16
N TRP A 57 -10.90 0.92 -6.42
CA TRP A 57 -10.70 0.19 -7.68
C TRP A 57 -11.14 1.02 -8.88
N THR A 58 -12.33 1.63 -8.81
CA THR A 58 -12.88 2.48 -9.87
C THR A 58 -11.96 3.65 -10.17
N SER A 59 -11.48 4.34 -9.13
CA SER A 59 -10.53 5.46 -9.25
C SER A 59 -9.20 5.04 -9.88
N LEU A 60 -8.65 3.87 -9.52
CA LEU A 60 -7.43 3.32 -10.10
C LEU A 60 -7.60 3.00 -11.58
N VAL A 61 -8.63 2.21 -11.93
CA VAL A 61 -8.88 1.77 -13.31
C VAL A 61 -9.17 2.95 -14.23
N ALA A 62 -9.94 3.94 -13.76
CA ALA A 62 -10.19 5.16 -14.51
C ALA A 62 -8.89 5.93 -14.81
N ALA A 63 -8.01 6.09 -13.81
CA ALA A 63 -6.73 6.76 -14.00
C ALA A 63 -5.77 5.98 -14.91
N ILE A 64 -5.75 4.64 -14.85
CA ILE A 64 -4.94 3.81 -15.76
C ILE A 64 -5.43 3.97 -17.20
N ARG A 65 -6.74 3.89 -17.44
CA ARG A 65 -7.35 4.11 -18.76
C ARG A 65 -7.07 5.50 -19.31
N ALA A 66 -7.07 6.50 -18.43
CA ALA A 66 -6.70 7.88 -18.76
C ALA A 66 -5.18 8.10 -18.88
N ARG A 67 -4.36 7.06 -18.71
CA ARG A 67 -2.89 7.12 -18.75
C ARG A 67 -2.27 8.08 -17.73
N ALA A 68 -2.91 8.24 -16.58
CA ALA A 68 -2.47 9.09 -15.47
C ALA A 68 -1.56 8.36 -14.45
N TRP A 69 -1.30 7.07 -14.68
CA TRP A 69 -0.32 6.24 -13.94
C TRP A 69 -0.44 6.34 -12.41
N PRO A 70 -1.58 5.95 -11.80
CA PRO A 70 -1.86 6.19 -10.38
C PRO A 70 -0.92 5.43 -9.42
N PHE A 71 -1.00 5.75 -8.13
CA PHE A 71 -0.38 4.96 -7.07
C PHE A 71 -1.40 3.97 -6.52
N GLU A 72 -1.03 2.70 -6.45
CA GLU A 72 -1.70 1.77 -5.54
C GLU A 72 -1.28 2.13 -4.11
N GLY A 73 -2.25 2.29 -3.21
CA GLY A 73 -2.01 2.67 -1.83
C GLY A 73 -3.22 3.30 -1.15
N TRP A 74 -3.00 3.79 0.07
CA TRP A 74 -4.02 4.16 1.04
C TRP A 74 -4.49 5.61 0.97
N THR A 75 -3.92 6.42 0.07
CA THR A 75 -4.05 7.88 0.08
C THR A 75 -4.33 8.44 -1.31
N GLY A 76 -5.09 7.69 -2.13
CA GLY A 76 -5.53 8.13 -3.44
C GLY A 76 -4.50 7.94 -4.56
N ASN A 77 -4.84 8.41 -5.76
CA ASN A 77 -4.03 8.15 -6.97
C ASN A 77 -2.69 8.88 -7.00
N ARG A 78 -2.56 9.93 -6.18
CA ARG A 78 -1.37 10.77 -6.08
C ARG A 78 -0.74 10.77 -4.68
N ARG A 79 -1.29 9.97 -3.75
CA ARG A 79 -0.86 9.87 -2.33
C ARG A 79 -1.04 11.16 -1.51
N ASP A 80 -2.03 11.96 -1.89
CA ASP A 80 -2.40 13.26 -1.34
C ASP A 80 -3.86 13.30 -0.82
N GLU A 81 -4.64 12.24 -1.00
CA GLU A 81 -6.03 12.14 -0.53
C GLU A 81 -6.07 11.61 0.92
N TRP A 82 -5.66 12.44 1.87
CA TRP A 82 -5.66 12.15 3.31
C TRP A 82 -5.74 13.44 4.14
N SER A 83 -5.98 13.30 5.44
CA SER A 83 -5.98 14.40 6.40
C SER A 83 -5.28 13.98 7.69
N PRO A 84 -4.50 14.88 8.34
CA PRO A 84 -3.84 14.57 9.59
C PRO A 84 -4.87 14.39 10.71
N LEU A 85 -4.68 13.37 11.56
CA LEU A 85 -5.45 13.15 12.77
C LEU A 85 -4.71 13.68 14.00
N THR A 86 -3.42 13.37 14.12
CA THR A 86 -2.55 13.89 15.19
C THR A 86 -1.07 13.66 14.86
N ALA A 87 -0.21 14.57 15.30
CA ALA A 87 1.22 14.32 15.41
C ALA A 87 1.52 13.31 16.54
N LEU A 88 2.66 12.62 16.43
CA LEU A 88 3.15 11.67 17.43
C LEU A 88 4.48 12.13 18.01
N ASP A 89 4.66 11.93 19.32
CA ASP A 89 5.93 12.14 19.99
C ASP A 89 6.93 11.01 19.61
N PRO A 90 8.25 11.21 19.80
CA PRO A 90 9.24 10.19 19.50
C PRO A 90 8.99 8.86 20.21
N ALA A 91 9.22 7.76 19.49
CA ALA A 91 9.05 6.40 19.98
C ALA A 91 10.00 5.46 19.23
N ARG A 92 10.31 4.31 19.82
CA ARG A 92 11.23 3.34 19.21
C ARG A 92 10.49 2.29 18.39
N GLN A 93 11.12 1.78 17.34
CA GLN A 93 10.73 0.53 16.69
C GLN A 93 10.47 -0.55 17.76
N GLY A 94 9.41 -1.34 17.57
CA GLY A 94 8.98 -2.33 18.56
C GLY A 94 8.01 -1.79 19.63
N SER A 95 7.80 -0.48 19.73
CA SER A 95 6.86 0.09 20.71
C SER A 95 5.41 -0.22 20.33
N TRP A 96 4.62 -0.62 21.32
CA TRP A 96 3.17 -0.89 21.18
C TRP A 96 2.30 0.32 21.51
N THR A 97 2.86 1.33 22.16
CA THR A 97 2.14 2.52 22.60
C THR A 97 2.91 3.76 22.17
N VAL A 98 2.22 4.68 21.53
CA VAL A 98 2.72 6.00 21.12
C VAL A 98 2.04 7.09 21.92
N THR A 99 2.67 8.25 22.01
CA THR A 99 2.07 9.45 22.59
C THR A 99 1.62 10.37 21.46
N ALA A 100 0.33 10.69 21.43
CA ALA A 100 -0.27 11.59 20.46
C ALA A 100 -0.39 13.01 21.02
N ALA A 101 -0.24 14.01 20.15
CA ALA A 101 -0.49 15.40 20.50
C ALA A 101 -1.96 15.65 20.88
N ASP A 102 -2.89 15.10 20.10
CA ASP A 102 -4.33 15.10 20.35
C ASP A 102 -4.94 13.71 20.12
N THR A 103 -5.90 13.33 20.94
CA THR A 103 -6.62 12.05 20.86
C THR A 103 -8.13 12.24 20.68
N SER A 104 -8.60 13.48 20.54
CA SER A 104 -10.01 13.86 20.44
C SER A 104 -10.77 13.14 19.31
N SER A 105 -10.09 12.82 18.21
CA SER A 105 -10.61 12.10 17.04
C SER A 105 -10.31 10.59 17.03
N LEU A 106 -9.47 10.10 17.95
CA LEU A 106 -9.00 8.71 17.97
C LEU A 106 -9.91 7.81 18.81
N ARG A 107 -10.21 6.60 18.31
CA ARG A 107 -11.06 5.63 19.00
C ARG A 107 -10.44 4.23 18.94
N PRO A 108 -10.55 3.42 20.01
CA PRO A 108 -10.30 1.98 19.92
C PRO A 108 -11.11 1.36 18.77
N GLY A 109 -10.52 0.42 18.04
CA GLY A 109 -11.09 -0.20 16.84
C GLY A 109 -10.85 0.58 15.55
N ALA A 110 -10.53 1.87 15.61
CA ALA A 110 -10.26 2.66 14.41
C ALA A 110 -8.98 2.18 13.72
N LEU A 111 -9.10 1.93 12.42
CA LEU A 111 -7.93 1.84 11.54
C LEU A 111 -7.46 3.26 11.25
N VAL A 112 -6.15 3.48 11.33
CA VAL A 112 -5.49 4.75 11.01
C VAL A 112 -4.25 4.45 10.17
N LEU A 113 -3.71 5.46 9.50
CA LEU A 113 -2.46 5.34 8.76
C LEU A 113 -1.34 6.07 9.49
N LEU A 114 -0.31 5.35 9.92
CA LEU A 114 0.95 5.98 10.32
C LEU A 114 1.65 6.47 9.05
N ARG A 115 2.02 7.74 9.02
CA ARG A 115 2.79 8.35 7.93
C ARG A 115 4.09 8.92 8.48
N LEU A 116 5.21 8.51 7.87
CA LEU A 116 6.54 9.08 8.11
C LEU A 116 7.03 9.70 6.81
N SER A 117 7.27 11.01 6.80
CA SER A 117 7.89 11.69 5.68
C SER A 117 9.40 11.59 5.82
N ASP A 118 10.11 11.36 4.72
CA ASP A 118 11.56 11.43 4.74
C ASP A 118 12.02 12.89 4.93
N ASP A 119 13.20 13.08 5.50
CA ASP A 119 13.85 14.38 5.59
C ASP A 119 14.73 14.64 4.36
N ALA A 120 15.23 15.88 4.24
CA ALA A 120 16.06 16.28 3.11
C ALA A 120 17.38 15.49 3.00
N ASP A 121 17.84 14.92 4.12
CA ASP A 121 19.06 14.13 4.22
C ASP A 121 18.82 12.62 4.02
N HIS A 122 17.57 12.22 3.72
CA HIS A 122 17.18 10.83 3.46
C HIS A 122 17.42 9.85 4.61
N THR A 123 17.36 10.35 5.85
CA THR A 123 17.65 9.57 7.05
C THR A 123 16.56 8.54 7.38
N LEU A 124 15.33 8.71 6.87
CA LEU A 124 14.30 7.65 6.96
C LEU A 124 14.67 6.48 6.06
N LEU A 125 15.03 6.76 4.80
CA LEU A 125 15.45 5.72 3.85
C LEU A 125 16.73 5.01 4.32
N GLU A 126 17.70 5.76 4.83
CA GLU A 126 18.89 5.20 5.47
C GLU A 126 18.52 4.22 6.59
N HIS A 127 17.62 4.63 7.49
CA HIS A 127 17.15 3.81 8.60
C HIS A 127 16.42 2.54 8.13
N MET A 128 15.56 2.66 7.12
CA MET A 128 14.86 1.51 6.52
C MET A 128 15.82 0.51 5.88
N CYS A 129 16.99 0.96 5.41
CA CYS A 129 18.06 0.11 4.88
C CYS A 129 19.01 -0.45 5.97
N GLY A 130 18.68 -0.28 7.26
CA GLY A 130 19.45 -0.82 8.39
C GLY A 130 20.56 0.11 8.91
N GLY A 131 20.72 1.31 8.33
CA GLY A 131 21.75 2.27 8.73
C GLY A 131 23.19 1.80 8.47
N GLY A 132 24.15 2.49 9.10
CA GLY A 132 25.57 2.17 9.01
C GLY A 132 26.27 2.72 7.76
N PRO A 133 27.56 2.41 7.57
CA PRO A 133 28.40 3.13 6.60
C PRO A 133 27.92 3.04 5.15
N GLY A 134 27.26 1.95 4.76
CA GLY A 134 26.73 1.75 3.40
C GLY A 134 25.58 2.71 3.08
N PRO A 135 24.43 2.60 3.76
CA PRO A 135 23.33 3.54 3.61
C PRO A 135 23.72 5.02 3.86
N GLN A 136 24.62 5.28 4.81
CA GLN A 136 25.11 6.64 5.11
C GLN A 136 25.92 7.25 3.97
N GLY A 137 26.74 6.44 3.29
CA GLY A 137 27.51 6.88 2.13
C GLY A 137 26.73 6.85 0.82
N TYR A 138 25.47 6.46 0.84
CA TYR A 138 24.68 6.29 -0.38
C TYR A 138 24.21 7.64 -0.92
N LEU A 139 24.38 7.85 -2.23
CA LEU A 139 23.86 9.02 -2.92
C LEU A 139 22.37 8.80 -3.21
N TRP A 140 21.51 9.32 -2.32
CA TRP A 140 20.05 9.18 -2.40
C TRP A 140 19.39 10.16 -3.38
N ASN A 141 19.89 11.40 -3.45
CA ASN A 141 19.26 12.52 -4.15
C ASN A 141 19.03 12.28 -5.66
N ASP A 142 19.84 11.45 -6.30
CA ASP A 142 19.73 11.10 -7.73
C ASP A 142 18.87 9.84 -7.97
N LYS A 143 18.39 9.17 -6.92
CA LYS A 143 17.57 7.95 -7.01
C LYS A 143 16.08 8.27 -6.96
N THR A 144 15.64 9.16 -7.85
CA THR A 144 14.27 9.70 -7.93
C THR A 144 13.17 8.63 -7.92
N LYS A 145 13.41 7.48 -8.55
CA LYS A 145 12.47 6.35 -8.49
C LYS A 145 12.33 5.78 -7.08
N LEU A 146 13.43 5.61 -6.35
CA LEU A 146 13.40 5.06 -4.99
C LEU A 146 12.81 6.09 -4.01
N THR A 147 13.28 7.34 -4.08
CA THR A 147 12.86 8.41 -3.17
C THR A 147 11.39 8.82 -3.37
N SER A 148 10.80 8.54 -4.52
CA SER A 148 9.37 8.79 -4.77
C SER A 148 8.39 7.89 -3.99
N TYR A 149 8.87 6.80 -3.38
CA TYR A 149 8.02 5.92 -2.57
C TYR A 149 7.84 6.39 -1.13
N VAL A 150 8.57 7.43 -0.69
CA VAL A 150 8.23 8.13 0.55
C VAL A 150 7.02 9.05 0.31
N PRO A 151 6.16 9.27 1.32
CA PRO A 151 6.31 8.87 2.72
C PRO A 151 6.10 7.38 2.96
N TYR A 152 6.66 6.86 4.05
CA TYR A 152 6.31 5.54 4.54
C TYR A 152 4.88 5.57 5.09
N GLU A 153 4.04 4.63 4.68
CA GLU A 153 2.63 4.56 5.06
C GLU A 153 2.34 3.17 5.63
N TRP A 154 1.79 3.11 6.84
CA TRP A 154 1.55 1.86 7.54
C TRP A 154 0.17 1.86 8.23
N PRO A 155 -0.79 1.06 7.71
CA PRO A 155 -2.11 0.95 8.31
C PRO A 155 -2.04 0.18 9.62
N VAL A 156 -2.64 0.73 10.68
CA VAL A 156 -2.62 0.14 12.01
C VAL A 156 -3.92 0.44 12.77
N ARG A 157 -4.47 -0.58 13.43
CA ARG A 157 -5.64 -0.41 14.29
C ARG A 157 -5.23 0.09 15.68
N ILE A 158 -6.01 1.01 16.21
CA ILE A 158 -5.89 1.45 17.60
C ILE A 158 -6.62 0.45 18.49
N THR A 159 -5.93 -0.14 19.47
CA THR A 159 -6.57 -1.04 20.46
C THR A 159 -7.00 -0.32 21.71
N ARG A 160 -6.39 0.83 22.04
CA ARG A 160 -6.69 1.59 23.25
C ARG A 160 -6.29 3.05 23.12
N VAL A 161 -7.08 3.93 23.75
CA VAL A 161 -6.73 5.34 23.97
C VAL A 161 -6.88 5.65 25.47
N ARG A 162 -5.83 6.19 26.10
CA ARG A 162 -5.86 6.67 27.50
C ARG A 162 -5.08 7.97 27.64
N GLY A 163 -5.80 9.08 27.83
CA GLY A 163 -5.19 10.40 27.69
C GLY A 163 -4.48 10.50 26.34
N ARG A 164 -3.24 10.97 26.33
CA ARG A 164 -2.40 11.04 25.11
C ARG A 164 -1.82 9.70 24.65
N ARG A 165 -1.97 8.61 25.41
CA ARG A 165 -1.36 7.32 25.06
C ARG A 165 -2.29 6.52 24.18
N VAL A 166 -1.79 6.14 23.00
CA VAL A 166 -2.50 5.34 21.99
C VAL A 166 -1.79 4.00 21.86
N THR A 167 -2.49 2.91 22.16
CA THR A 167 -1.97 1.54 21.97
C THR A 167 -2.38 1.04 20.59
N LEU A 168 -1.42 0.47 19.88
CA LEU A 168 -1.54 -0.07 18.53
C LEU A 168 -1.76 -1.59 18.60
N GLU A 169 -2.37 -2.18 17.57
CA GLU A 169 -2.59 -3.63 17.52
C GLU A 169 -1.34 -4.45 17.19
N ARG A 170 -0.27 -3.79 16.76
CA ARG A 170 1.02 -4.37 16.40
C ARG A 170 2.12 -3.35 16.67
N PRO A 171 3.35 -3.76 16.95
CA PRO A 171 4.41 -2.84 17.34
C PRO A 171 4.85 -1.98 16.14
N LEU A 172 5.38 -0.79 16.43
CA LEU A 172 5.91 0.10 15.41
C LEU A 172 6.98 -0.61 14.54
N PRO A 173 6.89 -0.53 13.20
CA PRO A 173 7.84 -1.16 12.31
C PRO A 173 9.14 -0.37 12.18
N LEU A 174 9.13 0.92 12.52
CA LEU A 174 10.24 1.87 12.44
C LEU A 174 10.23 2.81 13.66
N ASP A 175 11.35 3.48 13.93
CA ASP A 175 11.37 4.57 14.91
C ASP A 175 10.44 5.72 14.50
N LEU A 176 9.95 6.48 15.47
CA LEU A 176 9.36 7.80 15.25
C LEU A 176 10.40 8.84 15.66
N ARG A 177 10.96 9.56 14.69
CA ARG A 177 11.92 10.65 14.93
C ARG A 177 11.31 11.97 14.45
N PRO A 178 11.52 13.10 15.16
CA PRO A 178 10.90 14.37 14.80
C PRO A 178 11.16 14.81 13.35
N GLN A 179 12.37 14.59 12.83
CA GLN A 179 12.73 14.93 11.46
C GLN A 179 11.89 14.18 10.41
N TRP A 180 11.27 13.05 10.77
CA TRP A 180 10.42 12.26 9.87
C TRP A 180 8.94 12.63 9.93
N ASN A 181 8.60 13.71 10.65
CA ASN A 181 7.24 14.23 10.82
C ASN A 181 6.18 13.13 11.10
N PRO A 182 6.33 12.36 12.20
CA PRO A 182 5.47 11.22 12.49
C PRO A 182 4.05 11.64 12.84
N GLN A 183 3.08 11.08 12.13
CA GLN A 183 1.67 11.42 12.31
C GLN A 183 0.74 10.23 12.03
N LEU A 184 -0.41 10.22 12.71
CA LEU A 184 -1.55 9.41 12.31
C LEU A 184 -2.42 10.24 11.35
N THR A 185 -2.88 9.62 10.27
CA THR A 185 -3.72 10.25 9.25
C THR A 185 -4.96 9.40 8.97
N THR A 186 -5.92 10.00 8.28
CA THR A 186 -6.97 9.25 7.59
C THR A 186 -6.39 8.41 6.46
N HIS A 187 -7.20 7.49 5.94
CA HIS A 187 -6.90 6.66 4.79
C HIS A 187 -8.16 6.46 3.97
N VAL A 188 -8.01 6.03 2.72
CA VAL A 188 -9.13 5.48 1.93
C VAL A 188 -9.79 4.34 2.71
N GLN A 189 -11.12 4.25 2.65
CA GLN A 189 -11.88 3.22 3.35
C GLN A 189 -11.24 1.84 3.13
N ALA A 190 -11.01 1.09 4.21
CA ALA A 190 -10.42 -0.24 4.12
C ALA A 190 -11.46 -1.28 3.69
N LEU A 191 -10.99 -2.30 2.98
CA LEU A 191 -11.72 -3.53 2.73
C LEU A 191 -11.34 -4.54 3.83
N THR A 192 -12.34 -5.10 4.50
CA THR A 192 -12.19 -6.04 5.63
C THR A 192 -13.10 -7.24 5.41
N GLY A 193 -12.74 -8.43 5.90
CA GLY A 193 -13.54 -9.64 5.83
C GLY A 193 -13.67 -10.18 4.39
N ALA A 194 -12.80 -9.72 3.48
CA ALA A 194 -12.86 -10.07 2.08
C ALA A 194 -11.79 -11.09 1.72
N GLY A 195 -12.16 -12.07 0.90
CA GLY A 195 -11.26 -13.20 0.60
C GLY A 195 -11.50 -13.85 -0.75
N VAL A 196 -10.51 -14.62 -1.20
CA VAL A 196 -10.60 -15.53 -2.34
C VAL A 196 -10.19 -16.91 -1.85
N GLU A 197 -11.09 -17.87 -1.93
CA GLU A 197 -10.91 -19.18 -1.30
C GLU A 197 -11.35 -20.33 -2.20
N GLY A 198 -10.71 -21.48 -2.04
CA GLY A 198 -11.20 -22.74 -2.60
C GLY A 198 -11.28 -22.75 -4.13
N LEU A 199 -10.37 -22.08 -4.83
CA LEU A 199 -10.30 -22.10 -6.30
C LEU A 199 -8.85 -22.10 -6.79
N THR A 200 -8.65 -22.48 -8.04
CA THR A 200 -7.40 -22.32 -8.78
C THR A 200 -7.54 -21.14 -9.75
N LEU A 201 -6.53 -20.27 -9.80
CA LEU A 201 -6.39 -19.26 -10.86
C LEU A 201 -5.28 -19.72 -11.80
N GLU A 202 -5.62 -19.92 -13.05
CA GLU A 202 -4.69 -20.34 -14.10
C GLU A 202 -4.60 -19.26 -15.17
N ALA A 203 -3.39 -18.86 -15.54
CA ALA A 203 -3.15 -17.96 -16.67
C ALA A 203 -2.72 -18.77 -17.90
N VAL A 204 -3.11 -18.33 -19.08
CA VAL A 204 -2.58 -18.88 -20.32
C VAL A 204 -1.06 -18.71 -20.37
N GLN A 205 -0.36 -19.74 -20.86
CA GLN A 205 1.08 -19.62 -21.08
C GLN A 205 1.34 -18.69 -22.26
N THR A 206 2.18 -17.68 -22.04
CA THR A 206 2.63 -16.73 -23.07
C THR A 206 4.15 -16.71 -23.12
N PRO A 207 4.76 -16.24 -24.23
CA PRO A 207 6.18 -15.93 -24.24
C PRO A 207 6.55 -14.95 -23.12
N GLN A 208 7.69 -15.18 -22.49
CA GLN A 208 8.22 -14.30 -21.45
C GLN A 208 8.46 -12.89 -22.03
N GLN A 209 8.01 -11.88 -21.30
CA GLN A 209 8.28 -10.49 -21.66
C GLN A 209 9.66 -10.06 -21.15
N PRO A 210 10.31 -9.07 -21.80
CA PRO A 210 11.53 -8.49 -21.26
C PRO A 210 11.30 -7.87 -19.88
N HIS A 211 12.39 -7.68 -19.15
CA HIS A 211 12.36 -7.16 -17.78
C HIS A 211 11.50 -5.89 -17.65
N LEU A 212 10.49 -5.97 -16.77
CA LEU A 212 9.53 -4.90 -16.45
C LEU A 212 8.63 -4.47 -17.61
N LEU A 213 8.38 -5.35 -18.58
CA LEU A 213 7.44 -5.15 -19.69
C LEU A 213 6.28 -6.15 -19.65
N ASP A 214 5.97 -6.71 -18.48
CA ASP A 214 4.88 -7.67 -18.33
C ASP A 214 3.53 -7.05 -18.68
N THR A 215 2.66 -7.84 -19.32
CA THR A 215 1.31 -7.41 -19.70
C THR A 215 0.27 -7.56 -18.57
N GLY A 216 0.67 -8.22 -17.47
CA GLY A 216 -0.13 -8.37 -16.26
C GLY A 216 -1.01 -9.62 -16.24
N TYR A 217 -0.40 -10.79 -16.08
CA TYR A 217 -1.09 -12.02 -15.66
C TYR A 217 -0.92 -12.25 -14.15
N ASN A 218 -1.02 -11.16 -13.39
CA ASN A 218 -0.86 -11.17 -11.93
C ASN A 218 -2.05 -11.86 -11.29
N GLY A 219 -1.82 -12.68 -10.26
CA GLY A 219 -2.87 -13.47 -9.64
C GLY A 219 -3.92 -12.63 -8.88
N VAL A 220 -3.77 -12.61 -7.56
CA VAL A 220 -4.64 -11.85 -6.66
C VAL A 220 -3.91 -10.60 -6.20
N VAL A 221 -4.60 -9.46 -6.19
CA VAL A 221 -4.10 -8.21 -5.59
C VAL A 221 -4.98 -7.78 -4.42
N LEU A 222 -4.31 -7.37 -3.34
CA LEU A 222 -4.92 -6.80 -2.13
C LEU A 222 -4.61 -5.31 -2.13
N GLN A 223 -5.63 -4.49 -2.31
CA GLN A 223 -5.50 -3.05 -2.42
C GLN A 223 -6.39 -2.38 -1.38
N CYS A 224 -5.77 -1.74 -0.39
CA CYS A 224 -6.47 -1.19 0.78
C CYS A 224 -7.28 -2.25 1.54
N ALA A 225 -6.82 -3.50 1.54
CA ALA A 225 -7.39 -4.57 2.33
C ALA A 225 -6.68 -4.68 3.69
N TYR A 226 -7.42 -5.04 4.74
CA TYR A 226 -6.91 -5.08 6.10
C TYR A 226 -7.63 -6.08 7.01
N ASP A 227 -7.07 -7.28 7.18
CA ASP A 227 -7.31 -8.21 8.29
C ASP A 227 -6.48 -9.49 8.13
#